data_AF-A0A8X8CB93-F1
#
_entry.id   AF-A0A8X8CB93-F1
#
_cell.length_a   1.000
_cell.length_b   1.000
_cell.length_c   1.000
_cell.angle_alpha   90.00
_cell.angle_beta   90.00
_cell.angle_gamma   90.00
#
_symmetry.space_group_name_H-M   'P 1'
#
loop_
_entity.id
_entity.type
_entity.pdbx_description
1 polymer ?
#
loop_
_entity_poly.entity_id
_entity_poly.type
_entity_poly.pdbx_seq_one_letter_code
_entity_poly.pdbx_strand_id
1 'polypeptide(L)'
;MSQPKQNIAKRSYSWFKKFQYNPDRDTPSDARNVLLVVVALIAAVTFQAGVNPPGGVWQEGKNAGRAIYASQPGAYYVFVVSNTMALSSCILVITSLTYRFPFHIEIWVATASMMVTYASAVFAVTPRKSVRYRYLLIIASVPFLMRCLGYFFKKYCMIEIENQIESQEEGDKRDGQAGLQV
;
A
#
# COMPACT_ATOMS: atom_id res chain seq x y z
N MET A 1 -8.78 -50.54 -13.63
CA MET A 1 -9.73 -49.41 -13.82
C MET A 1 -9.41 -48.33 -12.78
N SER A 2 -8.54 -47.36 -13.10
CA SER A 2 -8.34 -46.19 -12.23
C SER A 2 -7.50 -45.12 -12.94
N GLN A 3 -8.11 -43.96 -13.26
CA GLN A 3 -7.43 -42.66 -13.21
C GLN A 3 -8.46 -41.50 -13.06
N PRO A 4 -8.84 -41.09 -11.84
CA PRO A 4 -9.69 -39.91 -11.61
C PRO A 4 -8.91 -38.64 -11.18
N LYS A 5 -7.56 -38.60 -11.25
CA LYS A 5 -6.78 -37.48 -10.67
C LYS A 5 -6.43 -36.34 -11.65
N GLN A 6 -6.31 -36.59 -12.95
CA GLN A 6 -5.82 -35.56 -13.90
C GLN A 6 -6.87 -34.52 -14.32
N ASN A 7 -8.17 -34.85 -14.27
CA ASN A 7 -9.23 -33.92 -14.70
C ASN A 7 -9.56 -32.83 -13.66
N ILE A 8 -9.22 -33.03 -12.39
CA ILE A 8 -9.54 -32.08 -11.31
C ILE A 8 -8.58 -30.87 -11.34
N ALA A 9 -7.29 -31.10 -11.57
CA ALA A 9 -6.28 -30.04 -11.62
C ALA A 9 -6.48 -29.07 -12.80
N LYS A 10 -6.87 -29.57 -14.00
CA LYS A 10 -7.14 -28.73 -15.19
C LYS A 10 -8.37 -27.84 -15.02
N ARG A 11 -9.44 -28.36 -14.40
CA ARG A 11 -10.69 -27.60 -14.18
C ARG A 11 -10.50 -26.47 -13.18
N SER A 12 -9.70 -26.69 -12.13
CA SER A 12 -9.40 -25.67 -11.13
C SER A 12 -8.63 -24.49 -11.74
N TYR A 13 -7.61 -24.75 -12.56
CA TYR A 13 -6.79 -23.69 -13.18
C TYR A 13 -7.59 -22.83 -14.18
N SER A 14 -8.57 -23.44 -14.88
CA SER A 14 -9.43 -22.75 -15.84
C SER A 14 -10.41 -21.78 -15.18
N TRP A 15 -11.02 -22.15 -14.04
CA TRP A 15 -11.99 -21.29 -13.36
C TRP A 15 -11.35 -20.05 -12.73
N PHE A 16 -10.13 -20.16 -12.15
CA PHE A 16 -9.40 -19.00 -11.61
C PHE A 16 -9.08 -17.94 -12.68
N LYS A 17 -8.81 -18.36 -13.92
CA LYS A 17 -8.58 -17.45 -15.05
C LYS A 17 -9.77 -16.51 -15.31
N LYS A 18 -10.99 -16.92 -14.95
CA LYS A 18 -12.20 -16.08 -15.11
C LYS A 18 -12.22 -14.87 -14.17
N PHE A 19 -11.55 -14.96 -13.01
CA PHE A 19 -11.47 -13.92 -11.98
C PHE A 19 -10.23 -13.02 -12.12
N GLN A 20 -9.32 -13.33 -13.04
CA GLN A 20 -8.21 -12.46 -13.34
C GLN A 20 -8.72 -11.19 -14.01
N TYR A 21 -8.08 -10.07 -13.70
CA TYR A 21 -8.33 -8.80 -14.36
C TYR A 21 -8.06 -8.96 -15.86
N ASN A 22 -9.03 -8.60 -16.68
CA ASN A 22 -8.89 -8.58 -18.13
C ASN A 22 -9.13 -7.14 -18.65
N PRO A 23 -8.13 -6.46 -19.22
CA PRO A 23 -8.30 -5.09 -19.72
C PRO A 23 -9.34 -4.96 -20.85
N ASP A 24 -9.67 -6.05 -21.55
CA ASP A 24 -10.69 -6.05 -22.61
C ASP A 24 -12.13 -6.12 -22.06
N ARG A 25 -12.29 -6.60 -20.81
CA ARG A 25 -13.60 -6.83 -20.17
C ARG A 25 -13.87 -5.88 -19.01
N ASP A 26 -12.84 -5.62 -18.20
CA ASP A 26 -12.94 -4.94 -16.92
C ASP A 26 -12.44 -3.50 -17.07
N THR A 27 -13.26 -2.52 -16.72
CA THR A 27 -12.84 -1.12 -16.84
C THR A 27 -11.85 -0.75 -15.73
N PRO A 28 -10.98 0.26 -15.94
CA PRO A 28 -10.13 0.78 -14.87
C PRO A 28 -10.91 1.23 -13.63
N SER A 29 -12.17 1.64 -13.79
CA SER A 29 -13.07 2.01 -12.69
C SER A 29 -13.49 0.80 -11.87
N ASP A 30 -13.80 -0.33 -12.51
CA ASP A 30 -14.19 -1.57 -11.82
C ASP A 30 -13.03 -2.13 -11.00
N ALA A 31 -11.84 -2.20 -11.59
CA ALA A 31 -10.63 -2.62 -10.89
C ALA A 31 -10.35 -1.72 -9.69
N ARG A 32 -10.48 -0.40 -9.87
CA ARG A 32 -10.29 0.59 -8.82
C ARG A 32 -11.29 0.44 -7.67
N ASN A 33 -12.57 0.20 -7.97
CA ASN A 33 -13.60 -0.03 -6.95
C ASN A 33 -13.32 -1.29 -6.13
N VAL A 34 -12.97 -2.39 -6.78
CA VAL A 34 -12.59 -3.65 -6.10
C VAL A 34 -11.36 -3.44 -5.23
N LEU A 35 -10.32 -2.78 -5.75
CA LEU A 35 -9.11 -2.48 -5.00
C LEU A 35 -9.38 -1.60 -3.79
N LEU A 36 -10.22 -0.57 -3.92
CA LEU A 36 -10.64 0.30 -2.80
C LEU A 36 -11.26 -0.52 -1.66
N VAL A 37 -12.16 -1.46 -2.00
CA VAL A 37 -12.80 -2.34 -1.00
C VAL A 37 -11.79 -3.25 -0.33
N VAL A 38 -10.97 -3.97 -1.12
CA VAL A 38 -9.96 -4.90 -0.59
C VAL A 38 -8.98 -4.16 0.33
N VAL A 39 -8.52 -3.00 -0.09
CA VAL A 39 -7.53 -2.21 0.66
C VAL A 39 -8.14 -1.60 1.93
N ALA A 40 -9.39 -1.12 1.87
CA ALA A 40 -10.09 -0.64 3.06
C ALA A 40 -10.29 -1.76 4.09
N LEU A 41 -10.61 -2.99 3.65
CA LEU A 41 -10.73 -4.15 4.54
C LEU A 41 -9.39 -4.51 5.19
N ILE A 42 -8.29 -4.54 4.44
CA ILE A 42 -6.96 -4.79 5.00
C ILE A 42 -6.57 -3.69 5.99
N ALA A 43 -6.85 -2.42 5.67
CA ALA A 43 -6.62 -1.29 6.57
C ALA A 43 -7.44 -1.43 7.87
N ALA A 44 -8.70 -1.84 7.78
CA ALA A 44 -9.55 -2.07 8.96
C ALA A 44 -9.01 -3.22 9.84
N VAL A 45 -8.65 -4.35 9.24
CA VAL A 45 -8.10 -5.52 9.96
C VAL A 45 -6.78 -5.16 10.64
N THR A 46 -5.89 -4.46 9.95
CA THR A 46 -4.59 -4.05 10.51
C THR A 46 -4.75 -3.00 11.61
N PHE A 47 -5.68 -2.05 11.47
CA PHE A 47 -6.00 -1.10 12.53
C PHE A 47 -6.51 -1.82 13.77
N GLN A 48 -7.48 -2.73 13.61
CA GLN A 48 -8.02 -3.54 14.70
C GLN A 48 -6.93 -4.35 15.41
N ALA A 49 -6.05 -5.01 14.66
CA ALA A 49 -4.95 -5.79 15.23
C ALA A 49 -3.90 -4.92 15.95
N GLY A 50 -3.72 -3.67 15.51
CA GLY A 50 -2.80 -2.71 16.15
C GLY A 50 -3.34 -2.13 17.45
N VAL A 51 -4.62 -1.78 17.50
CA VAL A 51 -5.27 -1.22 18.71
C VAL A 51 -5.62 -2.31 19.74
N ASN A 52 -5.92 -3.52 19.27
CA ASN A 52 -6.21 -4.69 20.07
C ASN A 52 -5.14 -5.75 19.81
N PRO A 53 -3.99 -5.71 20.53
CA PRO A 53 -2.91 -6.64 20.30
C PRO A 53 -3.37 -8.09 20.54
N PRO A 54 -2.83 -9.07 19.79
CA PRO A 54 -3.11 -10.49 20.02
C PRO A 54 -2.87 -10.87 21.49
N GLY A 55 -3.77 -11.64 22.08
CA GLY A 55 -3.70 -11.99 23.50
C GLY A 55 -4.08 -10.84 24.46
N GLY A 56 -4.45 -9.67 23.95
CA GLY A 56 -4.97 -8.55 24.72
C GLY A 56 -3.91 -7.73 25.46
N VAL A 57 -4.40 -6.91 26.38
CA VAL A 57 -3.57 -6.06 27.25
C VAL A 57 -3.68 -6.50 28.69
N TRP A 58 -2.62 -6.25 29.47
CA TRP A 58 -2.65 -6.45 30.91
C TRP A 58 -3.73 -5.54 31.52
N GLN A 59 -4.59 -6.10 32.38
CA GLN A 59 -5.68 -5.36 33.02
C GLN A 59 -5.25 -4.71 34.33
N GLU A 60 -4.26 -5.31 35.02
CA GLU A 60 -3.85 -4.89 36.36
C GLU A 60 -2.32 -4.81 36.50
N GLY A 61 -1.88 -4.11 37.56
CA GLY A 61 -0.46 -3.97 37.91
C GLY A 61 0.29 -2.93 37.08
N LYS A 62 1.62 -2.88 37.26
CA LYS A 62 2.51 -1.87 36.64
C LYS A 62 2.50 -1.91 35.10
N ASN A 63 2.05 -3.01 34.51
CA ASN A 63 1.99 -3.21 33.07
C ASN A 63 0.59 -2.96 32.48
N ALA A 64 -0.38 -2.48 33.27
CA ALA A 64 -1.74 -2.25 32.78
C ALA A 64 -1.75 -1.41 31.49
N GLY A 65 -2.55 -1.84 30.50
CA GLY A 65 -2.61 -1.24 29.17
C GLY A 65 -1.48 -1.64 28.21
N ARG A 66 -0.46 -2.38 28.66
CA ARG A 66 0.57 -2.94 27.76
C ARG A 66 0.10 -4.24 27.12
N ALA A 67 0.52 -4.49 25.89
CA ALA A 67 0.24 -5.75 25.19
C ALA A 67 0.83 -6.93 25.97
N ILE A 68 0.00 -7.96 26.24
CA ILE A 68 0.47 -9.22 26.82
C ILE A 68 1.49 -9.87 25.87
N TYR A 69 1.23 -9.78 24.56
CA TYR A 69 2.12 -10.29 23.52
C TYR A 69 3.52 -9.67 23.54
N ALA A 70 3.70 -8.47 24.09
CA ALA A 70 5.02 -7.85 24.23
C ALA A 70 5.95 -8.62 25.19
N SER A 71 5.44 -9.59 25.94
CA SER A 71 6.23 -10.54 26.74
C SER A 71 7.11 -11.45 25.88
N GLN A 72 6.76 -11.65 24.59
CA GLN A 72 7.58 -12.34 23.60
C GLN A 72 8.12 -11.33 22.57
N PRO A 73 9.23 -10.64 22.88
CA PRO A 73 9.65 -9.45 22.13
C PRO A 73 9.96 -9.72 20.65
N GLY A 74 10.47 -10.91 20.30
CA GLY A 74 10.77 -11.26 18.91
C GLY A 74 9.52 -11.37 18.03
N ALA A 75 8.59 -12.22 18.43
CA ALA A 75 7.34 -12.45 17.69
C ALA A 75 6.45 -11.19 17.67
N TYR A 76 6.39 -10.46 18.80
CA TYR A 76 5.68 -9.20 18.88
C TYR A 76 6.25 -8.14 17.92
N TYR A 77 7.57 -8.06 17.79
CA TYR A 77 8.20 -7.10 16.88
C TYR A 77 7.89 -7.41 15.42
N VAL A 78 8.00 -8.68 15.02
CA VAL A 78 7.63 -9.13 13.67
C VAL A 78 6.17 -8.80 13.37
N PHE A 79 5.27 -9.03 14.34
CA PHE A 79 3.86 -8.68 14.21
C PHE A 79 3.64 -7.18 14.01
N VAL A 80 4.14 -6.32 14.92
CA VAL A 80 3.92 -4.86 14.84
C VAL A 80 4.51 -4.27 13.58
N VAL A 81 5.71 -4.70 13.16
CA VAL A 81 6.35 -4.24 11.92
C VAL A 81 5.53 -4.65 10.71
N SER A 82 5.15 -5.92 10.60
CA SER A 82 4.39 -6.43 9.44
C SER A 82 3.02 -5.76 9.33
N ASN A 83 2.33 -5.59 10.47
CA ASN A 83 1.02 -4.94 10.53
C ASN A 83 1.10 -3.46 10.13
N THR A 84 2.14 -2.75 10.58
CA THR A 84 2.36 -1.35 10.23
C THR A 84 2.70 -1.20 8.74
N MET A 85 3.56 -2.06 8.19
CA MET A 85 3.87 -2.10 6.76
C MET A 85 2.62 -2.33 5.89
N ALA A 86 1.75 -3.25 6.31
CA ALA A 86 0.49 -3.52 5.62
C ALA A 86 -0.44 -2.30 5.64
N LEU A 87 -0.63 -1.67 6.80
CA LEU A 87 -1.45 -0.46 6.93
C LEU A 87 -0.89 0.70 6.09
N SER A 88 0.42 0.96 6.15
CA SER A 88 1.10 1.96 5.33
C SER A 88 0.93 1.70 3.84
N SER A 89 1.03 0.44 3.39
CA SER A 89 0.80 0.10 1.99
C SER A 89 -0.64 0.35 1.57
N CYS A 90 -1.61 0.05 2.43
CA CYS A 90 -3.03 0.29 2.15
C CYS A 90 -3.33 1.77 1.98
N ILE A 91 -2.82 2.61 2.88
CA ILE A 91 -2.95 4.07 2.81
C ILE A 91 -2.43 4.60 1.48
N LEU A 92 -1.25 4.12 1.03
CA LEU A 92 -0.66 4.56 -0.23
C LEU A 92 -1.53 4.17 -1.44
N VAL A 93 -2.11 2.96 -1.43
CA VAL A 93 -3.01 2.53 -2.50
C VAL A 93 -4.33 3.33 -2.47
N ILE A 94 -4.92 3.57 -1.29
CA ILE A 94 -6.12 4.41 -1.15
C ILE A 94 -5.84 5.81 -1.72
N THR A 95 -4.76 6.45 -1.29
CA THR A 95 -4.37 7.79 -1.76
C THR A 95 -4.14 7.83 -3.27
N SER A 96 -3.51 6.80 -3.83
CA SER A 96 -3.29 6.71 -5.29
C SER A 96 -4.60 6.55 -6.06
N LEU A 97 -5.52 5.72 -5.55
CA LEU A 97 -6.81 5.48 -6.18
C LEU A 97 -7.80 6.65 -5.97
N THR A 98 -7.63 7.52 -4.96
CA THR A 98 -8.57 8.62 -4.67
C THR A 98 -8.10 10.01 -5.14
N TYR A 99 -6.93 10.11 -5.78
CA TYR A 99 -6.27 11.39 -6.12
C TYR A 99 -7.11 12.39 -6.97
N ARG A 100 -8.10 11.92 -7.73
CA ARG A 100 -9.00 12.78 -8.55
C ARG A 100 -10.44 12.87 -8.04
N PHE A 101 -10.69 12.45 -6.79
CA PHE A 101 -12.05 12.45 -6.24
C PHE A 101 -12.42 13.81 -5.63
N PRO A 102 -13.67 14.27 -5.75
CA PRO A 102 -14.10 15.55 -5.17
C PRO A 102 -13.87 15.60 -3.65
N PHE A 103 -13.95 14.46 -2.95
CA PHE A 103 -13.74 14.31 -1.50
C PHE A 103 -12.29 13.96 -1.09
N HIS A 104 -11.30 14.19 -1.96
CA HIS A 104 -9.90 13.82 -1.70
C HIS A 104 -9.32 14.42 -0.41
N ILE A 105 -9.63 15.68 -0.08
CA ILE A 105 -9.15 16.34 1.15
C ILE A 105 -9.67 15.64 2.39
N GLU A 106 -10.96 15.29 2.40
CA GLU A 106 -11.60 14.60 3.53
C GLU A 106 -10.98 13.22 3.76
N ILE A 107 -10.71 12.48 2.67
CA ILE A 107 -10.01 11.19 2.73
C ILE A 107 -8.58 11.35 3.28
N TRP A 108 -7.87 12.41 2.88
CA TRP A 108 -6.53 12.70 3.40
C TRP A 108 -6.55 13.04 4.89
N VAL A 109 -7.49 13.89 5.33
CA VAL A 109 -7.66 14.25 6.74
C VAL A 109 -8.01 13.01 7.57
N ALA A 110 -8.96 12.19 7.11
CA ALA A 110 -9.34 10.94 7.78
C ALA A 110 -8.15 9.98 7.88
N THR A 111 -7.38 9.83 6.79
CA THR A 111 -6.22 8.93 6.75
C THR A 111 -5.08 9.41 7.65
N ALA A 112 -4.83 10.72 7.71
CA ALA A 112 -3.85 11.31 8.62
C ALA A 112 -4.26 11.11 10.08
N SER A 113 -5.52 11.37 10.40
CA SER A 113 -6.09 11.11 11.74
C SER A 113 -5.96 9.63 12.13
N MET A 114 -6.30 8.72 11.22
CA MET A 114 -6.18 7.27 11.44
C MET A 114 -4.72 6.85 11.71
N MET A 115 -3.74 7.39 10.99
CA MET A 115 -2.32 7.12 11.24
C MET A 115 -1.88 7.58 12.62
N VAL A 116 -2.31 8.78 13.05
CA VAL A 116 -2.00 9.31 14.38
C VAL A 116 -2.59 8.42 15.47
N THR A 117 -3.85 8.03 15.35
CA THR A 117 -4.51 7.13 16.30
C THR A 117 -3.81 5.77 16.36
N TYR A 118 -3.45 5.19 15.22
CA TYR A 118 -2.71 3.92 15.17
C TYR A 118 -1.34 4.04 15.83
N ALA A 119 -0.57 5.08 15.52
CA ALA A 119 0.75 5.31 16.12
C ALA A 119 0.65 5.48 17.64
N SER A 120 -0.35 6.24 18.11
CA SER A 120 -0.65 6.41 19.53
C SER A 120 -0.98 5.09 20.22
N ALA A 121 -1.87 4.27 19.61
CA ALA A 121 -2.25 2.98 20.15
C ALA A 121 -1.04 2.04 20.26
N VAL A 122 -0.25 1.89 19.19
CA VAL A 122 0.98 1.07 19.19
C VAL A 122 1.96 1.56 20.26
N PHE A 123 2.12 2.87 20.42
CA PHE A 123 2.98 3.47 21.44
C PHE A 123 2.49 3.18 22.87
N ALA A 124 1.18 3.21 23.09
CA ALA A 124 0.55 2.92 24.37
C ALA A 124 0.74 1.44 24.74
N VAL A 125 0.53 0.51 23.82
CA VAL A 125 0.61 -0.93 24.12
C VAL A 125 2.03 -1.47 24.15
N THR A 126 2.99 -0.85 23.46
CA THR A 126 4.40 -1.30 23.40
C THR A 126 5.20 -0.82 24.62
N PRO A 127 5.91 -1.69 25.38
CA PRO A 127 6.71 -1.28 26.55
C PRO A 127 7.88 -0.34 26.21
N ARG A 128 8.10 0.69 27.04
CA ARG A 128 9.15 1.72 26.88
C ARG A 128 10.56 1.19 27.17
N LYS A 129 11.27 0.66 26.18
CA LYS A 129 12.76 0.61 26.17
C LYS A 129 13.30 1.55 25.08
N SER A 130 13.84 2.70 25.53
CA SER A 130 14.02 3.99 24.81
C SER A 130 14.65 4.00 23.41
N VAL A 131 15.44 3.00 23.00
CA VAL A 131 16.18 3.04 21.72
C VAL A 131 15.44 2.37 20.55
N ARG A 132 14.38 1.59 20.82
CA ARG A 132 13.65 0.82 19.80
C ARG A 132 12.52 1.60 19.11
N TYR A 133 12.08 2.70 19.70
CA TYR A 133 11.02 3.57 19.14
C TYR A 133 11.47 4.34 17.91
N ARG A 134 12.74 4.75 17.85
CA ARG A 134 13.30 5.44 16.66
C ARG A 134 13.29 4.53 15.45
N TYR A 135 13.56 3.23 15.61
CA TYR A 135 13.53 2.26 14.52
C TYR A 135 12.11 1.90 14.06
N LEU A 136 11.13 1.81 14.97
CA LEU A 136 9.72 1.63 14.60
C LEU A 136 9.18 2.81 13.78
N LEU A 137 9.54 4.04 14.15
CA LEU A 137 9.20 5.25 13.40
C LEU A 137 9.89 5.32 12.04
N ILE A 138 11.17 4.93 11.96
CA ILE A 138 11.93 4.86 10.70
C ILE A 138 11.34 3.79 9.77
N ILE A 139 10.99 2.60 10.27
CA ILE A 139 10.38 1.53 9.45
C ILE A 139 8.96 1.90 8.98
N ALA A 140 8.18 2.63 9.77
CA ALA A 140 6.86 3.10 9.35
C ALA A 140 6.92 4.23 8.29
N SER A 141 8.00 5.04 8.32
CA SER A 141 8.20 6.18 7.42
C SER A 141 8.97 5.83 6.14
N VAL A 142 9.83 4.82 6.15
CA VAL A 142 10.60 4.35 4.98
C VAL A 142 9.72 3.91 3.79
N PRO A 143 8.60 3.19 3.94
CA PRO A 143 7.70 2.84 2.83
C PRO A 143 7.01 4.06 2.23
N PHE A 144 6.74 5.07 3.07
CA PHE A 144 6.16 6.35 2.68
C PHE A 144 7.16 7.18 1.87
N LEU A 145 8.41 7.25 2.33
CA LEU A 145 9.54 7.89 1.63
C LEU A 145 9.93 7.16 0.34
N MET A 146 9.96 5.82 0.34
CA MET A 146 10.33 5.01 -0.83
C MET A 146 9.27 5.11 -1.94
N ARG A 147 7.95 5.14 -1.60
CA ARG A 147 6.90 5.40 -2.60
C ARG A 147 6.81 6.88 -3.00
N CYS A 148 7.08 7.84 -2.11
CA CYS A 148 7.23 9.25 -2.50
C CYS A 148 8.38 9.44 -3.51
N LEU A 149 9.54 8.83 -3.25
CA LEU A 149 10.66 8.82 -4.18
C LEU A 149 10.28 8.15 -5.51
N GLY A 150 9.58 7.00 -5.47
CA GLY A 150 9.14 6.30 -6.67
C GLY A 150 8.12 7.09 -7.51
N TYR A 151 7.20 7.82 -6.88
CA TYR A 151 6.26 8.72 -7.56
C TYR A 151 6.98 9.91 -8.18
N PHE A 152 7.97 10.46 -7.47
CA PHE A 152 8.86 11.50 -7.99
C PHE A 152 9.70 10.99 -9.16
N PHE A 153 10.32 9.82 -9.06
CA PHE A 153 11.09 9.20 -10.14
C PHE A 153 10.23 8.90 -11.38
N LYS A 154 9.00 8.39 -11.18
CA LYS A 154 8.07 8.13 -12.29
C LYS A 154 7.61 9.43 -12.95
N LYS A 155 7.42 10.51 -12.17
CA LYS A 155 7.11 11.86 -12.67
C LYS A 155 8.29 12.46 -13.44
N TYR A 156 9.52 12.36 -12.93
CA TYR A 156 10.73 12.82 -13.62
C TYR A 156 11.02 12.02 -14.90
N CYS A 157 10.81 10.70 -14.88
CA CYS A 157 11.04 9.84 -16.05
C CYS A 157 9.99 10.06 -17.16
N MET A 158 8.71 10.30 -16.80
CA MET A 158 7.70 10.73 -17.77
C MET A 158 8.02 12.10 -18.38
N ILE A 159 8.48 13.06 -17.57
CA ILE A 159 8.91 14.39 -18.04
C ILE A 159 10.11 14.27 -19.00
N GLU A 160 11.08 13.40 -18.70
CA GLU A 160 12.23 13.15 -19.58
C GLU A 160 11.79 12.55 -20.92
N ILE A 161 10.86 11.60 -20.92
CA ILE A 161 10.34 11.00 -22.17
C ILE A 161 9.57 12.03 -23.01
N GLU A 162 8.80 12.92 -22.37
CA GLU A 162 8.05 13.99 -23.05
C GLU A 162 8.99 15.02 -23.69
N ASN A 163 10.09 15.37 -23.00
CA ASN A 163 11.14 16.23 -23.56
C ASN A 163 11.85 15.60 -24.78
N GLN A 164 12.03 14.27 -24.79
CA GLN A 164 12.64 13.55 -25.93
C GLN A 164 11.69 13.48 -27.14
N ILE A 165 10.37 13.38 -26.88
CA ILE A 165 9.35 13.39 -27.95
C ILE A 165 9.24 14.79 -28.58
N GLU A 166 9.23 15.86 -27.78
CA GLU A 166 9.22 17.24 -28.29
C GLU A 166 10.47 17.58 -29.11
N SER A 167 11.65 17.16 -28.67
CA SER A 167 12.90 17.40 -29.41
C SER A 167 13.01 16.58 -30.69
N GLN A 168 12.31 15.44 -30.79
CA GLN A 168 12.21 14.65 -32.01
C GLN A 168 11.19 15.25 -33.01
N GLU A 169 10.08 15.80 -32.53
CA GLU A 169 9.12 16.54 -33.38
C GLU A 169 9.70 17.87 -33.92
N GLU A 170 10.55 18.56 -33.16
CA GLU A 170 11.27 19.76 -33.65
C GLU A 170 12.40 19.43 -34.63
N GLY A 171 12.97 18.22 -34.58
CA GLY A 171 13.91 17.72 -35.59
C GLY A 171 13.22 17.49 -36.92
N ASP A 172 12.12 16.72 -36.90
CA ASP A 172 11.35 16.34 -38.09
C ASP A 172 10.75 17.56 -38.83
N LYS A 173 10.29 18.57 -38.08
CA LYS A 173 9.81 19.85 -38.67
C LYS A 173 10.91 20.64 -39.39
N ARG A 174 12.15 20.61 -38.89
CA ARG A 174 13.28 21.32 -39.52
C ARG A 174 13.76 20.63 -40.79
N ASP A 175 13.77 19.31 -40.80
CA ASP A 175 14.17 18.51 -41.95
C ASP A 175 13.10 18.55 -43.06
N GLY A 176 11.82 18.57 -42.69
CA GLY A 176 10.70 18.78 -43.61
C GLY A 176 10.67 20.18 -44.24
N GLN A 177 11.10 21.22 -43.51
CA GLN A 177 11.24 22.58 -44.06
C GLN A 177 12.47 22.74 -44.94
N ALA A 178 13.57 22.01 -44.66
CA ALA A 178 14.76 22.00 -45.51
C ALA A 178 14.52 21.29 -46.85
N GLY A 179 13.70 20.23 -46.87
CA GLY A 179 13.32 19.51 -48.09
C GLY A 179 12.34 20.24 -49.01
N LEU A 180 11.71 21.33 -48.55
CA LEU A 180 10.80 22.16 -49.34
C LEU A 180 11.47 23.40 -49.97
N GLN A 181 12.75 23.62 -49.67
CA GLN A 181 13.56 24.76 -50.15
C GLN A 181 14.63 24.34 -51.20
N VAL A 182 14.54 23.12 -51.74
CA VAL A 182 15.38 22.59 -52.83
C VAL A 182 14.50 22.30 -54.04
#